data_AF-A0A944BRF2-F1
#
_entry.id   AF-A0A944BRF2-F1
#
_cell.length_a   1.000
_cell.length_b   1.000
_cell.length_c   1.000
_cell.angle_alpha   90.00
_cell.angle_beta   90.00
_cell.angle_gamma   90.00
#
_symmetry.space_group_name_H-M   'P 1'
#
loop_
_entity.id
_entity.type
_entity.pdbx_description
1 polymer ?
#
loop_
_entity_poly.entity_id
_entity_poly.type
_entity_poly.pdbx_seq_one_letter_code
_entity_poly.pdbx_strand_id
1 'polypeptide(L)'
;MEQKRNKTQTSQRTQTQARRTAQKPAEPMSRDELRSKRNLERRKKRRRNKIIGYTVVIILIIAAAIALSLTVFFKIQSINVTGDDIYNAETIVAASGLNVGENMFKSSKKDISNKLETSLPYIESVHVKRSPTGNVTLAITAAKAELAIDCGEGYILMNKNGKVLEDGVVSINEDVATVTASTIVTATPGDIIVFENEQDTQTLKDIKSIIDSKQIEKITDINITQNSSVVLTYDMRITLEVGMMSTLEQKMDFVKATLDKLNSDEPNFEGSIDFTVENKAFVNEKTEQTTTAPTVAAQPEAQGEAA
;
A
#
# COMPACT_ATOMS: atom_id res chain seq x y z
N MET A 1 33.28 -13.49 62.98
CA MET A 1 33.31 -14.81 63.64
C MET A 1 33.43 -15.84 62.52
N GLU A 2 34.59 -16.47 62.32
CA GLU A 2 35.01 -17.68 63.07
C GLU A 2 33.92 -18.76 63.02
N GLN A 3 34.15 -20.02 62.66
CA GLN A 3 35.39 -20.75 62.42
C GLN A 3 35.00 -22.21 62.08
N LYS A 4 35.99 -22.94 61.54
CA LYS A 4 36.28 -24.38 61.77
C LYS A 4 35.41 -25.40 61.02
N ARG A 5 36.01 -26.17 60.09
CA ARG A 5 36.90 -27.36 60.30
C ARG A 5 36.10 -28.53 60.88
N ASN A 6 36.13 -29.75 60.34
CA ASN A 6 37.30 -30.64 60.21
C ASN A 6 36.88 -31.88 59.39
N LYS A 7 37.69 -32.36 58.43
CA LYS A 7 38.68 -33.46 58.51
C LYS A 7 38.09 -34.86 58.75
N THR A 8 38.49 -35.81 57.89
CA THR A 8 39.21 -37.01 58.35
C THR A 8 40.28 -37.37 57.33
N GLN A 9 41.50 -37.51 57.86
CA GLN A 9 42.72 -38.01 57.24
C GLN A 9 42.86 -39.49 57.63
N THR A 10 43.50 -40.31 56.80
CA THR A 10 44.38 -41.43 57.20
C THR A 10 45.24 -41.75 55.97
N SER A 11 46.47 -41.23 55.89
CA SER A 11 47.73 -41.85 56.33
C SER A 11 48.19 -43.01 55.45
N GLN A 12 49.32 -42.86 54.78
CA GLN A 12 50.56 -43.49 55.25
C GLN A 12 51.81 -42.87 54.60
N ARG A 13 52.81 -42.69 55.46
CA ARG A 13 54.16 -42.18 55.24
C ARG A 13 55.02 -43.26 54.58
N THR A 14 55.92 -42.84 53.69
CA THR A 14 57.31 -43.27 53.79
C THR A 14 58.20 -42.07 53.48
N GLN A 15 59.04 -41.72 54.45
CA GLN A 15 60.05 -40.67 54.36
C GLN A 15 61.19 -41.14 53.44
N THR A 16 61.63 -40.29 52.51
CA THR A 16 63.05 -40.23 52.14
C THR A 16 63.42 -38.80 51.74
N GLN A 17 64.02 -38.11 52.70
CA GLN A 17 65.15 -37.19 52.60
C GLN A 17 65.27 -36.23 51.40
N ALA A 18 65.23 -34.95 51.78
CA ALA A 18 65.79 -33.76 51.13
C ALA A 18 66.85 -34.01 50.06
N ARG A 19 66.52 -33.60 48.83
CA ARG A 19 67.50 -33.02 47.90
C ARG A 19 66.92 -31.73 47.32
N ARG A 20 67.45 -30.62 47.83
CA ARG A 20 67.46 -29.33 47.14
C ARG A 20 68.05 -29.57 45.76
N THR A 21 67.21 -29.52 44.73
CA THR A 21 67.66 -29.34 43.36
C THR A 21 66.89 -28.17 42.80
N ALA A 22 67.63 -27.10 42.57
CA ALA A 22 67.18 -25.83 42.03
C ALA A 22 66.23 -26.03 40.85
N GLN A 23 65.18 -25.21 40.80
CA GLN A 23 64.51 -24.88 39.54
C GLN A 23 65.57 -24.48 38.53
N LYS A 24 65.86 -25.40 37.60
CA LYS A 24 66.64 -25.08 36.39
C LYS A 24 65.85 -24.00 35.64
N PRO A 25 66.47 -22.86 35.31
CA PRO A 25 65.84 -21.87 34.44
C PRO A 25 65.51 -22.57 33.11
N ALA A 26 64.33 -22.28 32.54
CA ALA A 26 63.99 -22.75 31.20
C ALA A 26 65.15 -22.37 30.25
N GLU A 27 65.90 -23.37 29.78
CA GLU A 27 67.03 -23.16 28.88
C GLU A 27 66.51 -22.38 27.66
N PRO A 28 67.16 -21.28 27.26
CA PRO A 28 66.70 -20.48 26.13
C PRO A 28 66.79 -21.35 24.88
N MET A 29 65.63 -21.65 24.27
CA MET A 29 65.54 -22.46 23.05
C MET A 29 66.60 -22.00 22.04
N SER A 30 67.36 -22.96 21.51
CA SER A 30 68.41 -22.69 20.53
C SER A 30 67.84 -21.97 19.31
N ARG A 31 68.64 -21.09 18.67
CA ARG A 31 68.22 -20.36 17.44
C ARG A 31 67.69 -21.29 16.36
N ASP A 32 68.18 -22.54 16.31
CA ASP A 32 67.72 -23.56 15.37
C ASP A 32 66.40 -24.22 15.78
N GLU A 33 66.13 -24.38 17.08
CA GLU A 33 64.83 -24.84 17.58
C GLU A 33 63.72 -23.81 17.33
N LEU A 34 64.04 -22.52 17.52
CA LEU A 34 63.14 -21.41 17.18
C LEU A 34 62.86 -21.34 15.66
N ARG A 35 63.89 -21.54 14.82
CA ARG A 35 63.73 -21.63 13.35
C ARG A 35 62.90 -22.83 12.94
N SER A 36 63.11 -23.99 13.56
CA SER A 36 62.36 -25.23 13.31
C SER A 36 60.88 -25.10 13.72
N LYS A 37 60.59 -24.60 14.93
CA LYS A 37 59.20 -24.30 15.38
C LYS A 37 58.50 -23.33 14.44
N ARG A 38 59.15 -22.22 14.07
CA ARG A 38 58.57 -21.22 13.17
C ARG A 38 58.31 -21.77 11.75
N ASN A 39 59.16 -22.66 11.26
CA ASN A 39 58.96 -23.35 9.98
C ASN A 39 57.82 -24.38 10.06
N LEU A 40 57.70 -25.10 11.17
CA LEU A 40 56.59 -26.02 11.43
C LEU A 40 55.25 -25.26 11.51
N GLU A 41 55.21 -24.12 12.20
CA GLU A 41 54.03 -23.26 12.26
C GLU A 41 53.67 -22.65 10.92
N ARG A 42 54.67 -22.20 10.13
CA ARG A 42 54.44 -21.74 8.74
C ARG A 42 53.90 -22.87 7.86
N ARG A 43 54.40 -24.10 7.99
CA ARG A 43 53.89 -25.28 7.27
C ARG A 43 52.47 -25.65 7.72
N LYS A 44 52.17 -25.61 9.03
CA LYS A 44 50.82 -25.81 9.58
C LYS A 44 49.85 -24.73 9.12
N LYS A 45 50.24 -23.45 9.13
CA LYS A 45 49.44 -22.33 8.62
C LYS A 45 49.20 -22.45 7.11
N ARG A 46 50.21 -22.84 6.32
CA ARG A 46 50.04 -23.14 4.89
C ARG A 46 49.10 -24.32 4.64
N ARG A 47 49.20 -25.42 5.40
CA ARG A 47 48.26 -26.55 5.31
C ARG A 47 46.85 -26.14 5.70
N ARG A 48 46.67 -25.38 6.78
CA ARG A 48 45.36 -24.87 7.21
C ARG A 48 44.73 -23.97 6.16
N ASN A 49 45.49 -23.03 5.59
CA ASN A 49 44.99 -22.18 4.51
C ASN A 49 44.63 -22.98 3.25
N LYS A 50 45.38 -24.04 2.92
CA LYS A 50 45.02 -24.96 1.83
C LYS A 50 43.72 -25.71 2.14
N ILE A 51 43.54 -26.23 3.36
CA ILE A 51 42.31 -26.92 3.78
C ILE A 51 41.12 -25.97 3.72
N ILE A 52 41.23 -24.77 4.29
CA ILE A 52 40.17 -23.75 4.22
C ILE A 52 39.86 -23.41 2.75
N GLY A 53 40.88 -23.21 1.92
CA GLY A 53 40.69 -22.98 0.49
C GLY A 53 39.93 -24.11 -0.20
N TYR A 54 40.30 -25.37 0.04
CA TYR A 54 39.58 -26.52 -0.49
C TYR A 54 38.15 -26.62 0.05
N THR A 55 37.94 -26.38 1.35
CA THR A 55 36.60 -26.37 1.96
C THR A 55 35.72 -25.28 1.35
N VAL A 56 36.24 -24.07 1.14
CA VAL A 56 35.51 -22.97 0.47
C VAL A 56 35.16 -23.36 -0.97
N VAL A 57 36.10 -23.92 -1.73
CA VAL A 57 35.85 -24.39 -3.10
C VAL A 57 34.78 -25.49 -3.13
N ILE A 58 34.83 -26.45 -2.21
CA ILE A 58 33.81 -27.51 -2.11
C ILE A 58 32.44 -26.90 -1.77
N ILE A 59 32.36 -25.95 -0.84
CA ILE A 59 31.12 -25.25 -0.52
C ILE A 59 30.58 -24.52 -1.75
N LEU A 60 31.43 -23.85 -2.53
CA LEU A 60 31.02 -23.18 -3.77
C LEU A 60 30.50 -24.16 -4.82
N ILE A 61 31.16 -25.31 -5.00
CA ILE A 61 30.70 -26.35 -5.93
C ILE A 61 29.34 -26.90 -5.50
N ILE A 62 29.17 -27.19 -4.20
CA ILE A 62 27.90 -27.68 -3.66
C ILE A 62 26.80 -26.63 -3.84
N ALA A 63 27.09 -25.36 -3.53
CA ALA A 63 26.15 -24.26 -3.72
C ALA A 63 25.74 -24.11 -5.20
N ALA A 64 26.70 -24.22 -6.13
CA ALA A 64 26.43 -24.18 -7.56
C ALA A 64 25.57 -25.38 -8.01
N ALA A 65 25.88 -26.59 -7.55
CA ALA A 65 25.10 -27.79 -7.85
C ALA A 65 23.66 -27.70 -7.32
N ILE A 66 23.47 -27.17 -6.11
CA ILE A 66 22.14 -26.92 -5.54
C ILE A 66 21.42 -25.88 -6.38
N ALA A 67 22.04 -24.73 -6.68
CA ALA A 67 21.41 -23.69 -7.50
C ALA A 67 20.95 -24.21 -8.87
N LEU A 68 21.80 -25.00 -9.55
CA LEU A 68 21.45 -25.65 -10.82
C LEU A 68 20.34 -26.70 -10.67
N SER A 69 20.29 -27.42 -9.55
CA SER A 69 19.21 -28.36 -9.29
C SER A 69 17.88 -27.62 -9.09
N LEU A 70 17.89 -26.55 -8.29
CA LEU A 70 16.71 -25.72 -8.05
C LEU A 70 16.17 -25.12 -9.36
N THR A 71 17.04 -24.68 -10.28
CA THR A 71 16.60 -24.12 -11.56
C THR A 71 15.98 -25.16 -12.50
N VAL A 72 16.34 -26.44 -12.36
CA VAL A 72 15.77 -27.53 -13.16
C VAL A 72 14.44 -28.02 -12.57
N PHE A 73 14.35 -28.16 -11.24
CA PHE A 73 13.16 -28.69 -10.56
C PHE A 73 12.04 -27.66 -10.38
N PHE A 74 12.35 -26.37 -10.23
CA PHE A 74 11.35 -25.31 -10.01
C PHE A 74 10.99 -24.52 -11.26
N LYS A 75 10.71 -25.25 -12.35
CA LYS A 75 10.21 -24.64 -13.58
C LYS A 75 8.71 -24.45 -13.54
N ILE A 76 8.23 -23.40 -14.18
CA ILE A 76 6.81 -23.18 -14.42
C ILE A 76 6.34 -24.24 -15.41
N GLN A 77 5.43 -25.11 -15.01
CA GLN A 77 4.77 -26.09 -15.87
C GLN A 77 3.46 -25.56 -16.44
N SER A 78 2.70 -24.80 -15.64
CA SER A 78 1.46 -24.17 -16.06
C SER A 78 1.22 -22.85 -15.32
N ILE A 79 0.47 -21.95 -15.97
CA ILE A 79 0.04 -20.67 -15.41
C ILE A 79 -1.47 -20.64 -15.51
N ASN A 80 -2.15 -20.50 -14.37
CA ASN A 80 -3.60 -20.43 -14.30
C ASN A 80 -4.02 -19.05 -13.82
N VAL A 81 -5.02 -18.47 -14.49
CA VAL A 81 -5.66 -17.22 -14.08
C VAL A 81 -7.02 -17.56 -13.48
N THR A 82 -7.33 -16.95 -12.34
CA THR A 82 -8.56 -17.20 -11.56
C THR A 82 -9.04 -15.89 -10.94
N GLY A 83 -10.28 -15.85 -10.45
CA GLY A 83 -10.87 -14.65 -9.86
C GLY A 83 -11.79 -13.94 -10.84
N ASP A 84 -11.77 -12.62 -10.83
CA ASP A 84 -12.62 -11.80 -11.70
C ASP A 84 -12.14 -11.84 -13.17
N ASP A 85 -13.09 -11.95 -14.10
CA ASP A 85 -12.83 -12.05 -15.54
C ASP A 85 -12.96 -10.67 -16.20
N ILE A 86 -11.91 -9.85 -16.06
CA ILE A 86 -11.86 -8.48 -16.59
C ILE A 86 -10.91 -8.32 -17.79
N TYR A 87 -9.92 -9.21 -17.90
CA TYR A 87 -9.03 -9.32 -19.05
C TYR A 87 -8.89 -10.79 -19.43
N ASN A 88 -8.64 -11.04 -20.71
CA ASN A 88 -8.30 -12.40 -21.17
C ASN A 88 -7.07 -12.92 -20.41
N ALA A 89 -7.13 -14.19 -20.00
CA ALA A 89 -6.02 -14.89 -19.35
C ALA A 89 -4.70 -14.78 -20.12
N GLU A 90 -4.74 -14.80 -21.46
CA GLU A 90 -3.55 -14.61 -22.30
C GLU A 90 -2.90 -13.24 -22.10
N THR A 91 -3.71 -12.18 -22.05
CA THR A 91 -3.25 -10.81 -21.78
C THR A 91 -2.63 -10.70 -20.40
N ILE A 92 -3.25 -11.29 -19.38
CA ILE A 92 -2.74 -11.30 -18.01
C ILE A 92 -1.41 -12.06 -17.94
N VAL A 93 -1.31 -13.24 -18.56
CA VAL A 93 -0.07 -14.03 -18.58
C VAL A 93 1.04 -13.26 -19.29
N ALA A 94 0.76 -12.63 -20.44
CA ALA A 94 1.73 -11.82 -21.16
C ALA A 94 2.22 -10.62 -20.33
N ALA A 95 1.29 -9.87 -19.73
CA ALA A 95 1.61 -8.73 -18.87
C ALA A 95 2.42 -9.15 -17.64
N SER A 96 2.13 -10.31 -17.05
CA SER A 96 2.86 -10.85 -15.88
C SER A 96 4.34 -11.10 -16.16
N GLY A 97 4.72 -11.31 -17.43
CA GLY A 97 6.08 -11.66 -17.83
C GLY A 97 6.53 -13.05 -17.38
N LEU A 98 5.59 -13.92 -17.01
CA LEU A 98 5.84 -15.32 -16.69
C LEU A 98 5.82 -16.16 -17.97
N ASN A 99 6.79 -17.07 -18.10
CA ASN A 99 6.86 -18.00 -19.22
C ASN A 99 6.91 -19.43 -18.73
N VAL A 100 6.17 -20.32 -19.40
CA VAL A 100 6.25 -21.76 -19.16
C VAL A 100 7.68 -22.24 -19.47
N GLY A 101 8.25 -23.07 -18.59
CA GLY A 101 9.61 -23.58 -18.67
C GLY A 101 10.68 -22.72 -17.99
N GLU A 102 10.38 -21.45 -17.67
CA GLU A 102 11.30 -20.61 -16.89
C GLU A 102 11.28 -20.95 -15.39
N ASN A 103 12.34 -20.54 -14.67
CA ASN A 103 12.39 -20.69 -13.22
C ASN A 103 11.35 -19.79 -12.55
N MET A 104 10.43 -20.38 -11.81
CA MET A 104 9.34 -19.65 -11.16
C MET A 104 9.79 -18.66 -10.08
N PHE A 105 11.00 -18.80 -9.55
CA PHE A 105 11.57 -17.91 -8.52
C PHE A 105 12.41 -16.77 -9.07
N LYS A 106 12.52 -16.66 -10.40
CA LYS A 106 13.26 -15.57 -11.07
C LYS A 106 12.62 -14.19 -10.80
N SER A 107 11.29 -14.14 -10.81
CA SER A 107 10.52 -12.94 -10.47
C SER A 107 9.93 -13.09 -9.07
N SER A 108 9.92 -12.04 -8.24
CA SER A 108 9.23 -12.10 -6.96
C SER A 108 7.71 -12.03 -7.17
N LYS A 109 6.95 -12.50 -6.18
CA LYS A 109 5.47 -12.40 -6.23
C LYS A 109 5.01 -10.94 -6.30
N LYS A 110 5.69 -10.06 -5.55
CA LYS A 110 5.39 -8.63 -5.48
C LYS A 110 5.63 -7.95 -6.82
N ASP A 111 6.74 -8.26 -7.49
CA ASP A 111 7.05 -7.67 -8.80
C ASP A 111 6.00 -8.06 -9.85
N ILE A 112 5.54 -9.32 -9.81
CA ILE A 112 4.47 -9.81 -10.70
C ILE A 112 3.16 -9.06 -10.41
N SER A 113 2.76 -8.97 -9.14
CA SER A 113 1.52 -8.25 -8.75
C SER A 113 1.59 -6.78 -9.16
N ASN A 114 2.64 -6.07 -8.77
CA ASN A 114 2.82 -4.66 -9.10
C ASN A 114 2.80 -4.43 -10.61
N LYS A 115 3.49 -5.27 -11.39
CA LYS A 115 3.52 -5.14 -12.85
C LYS A 115 2.14 -5.33 -13.47
N LEU A 116 1.36 -6.30 -12.98
CA LEU A 116 0.00 -6.51 -13.46
C LEU A 116 -0.92 -5.36 -13.06
N GLU A 117 -0.83 -4.90 -11.81
CA GLU A 117 -1.64 -3.79 -11.30
C GLU A 117 -1.37 -2.49 -12.07
N THR A 118 -0.12 -2.19 -12.45
CA THR A 118 0.21 -0.97 -13.22
C THR A 118 -0.06 -1.10 -14.72
N SER A 119 0.22 -2.26 -15.33
CA SER A 119 0.04 -2.43 -16.78
C SER A 119 -1.40 -2.72 -17.21
N LEU A 120 -2.24 -3.20 -16.29
CA LEU A 120 -3.64 -3.52 -16.53
C LEU A 120 -4.49 -2.75 -15.51
N PRO A 121 -4.90 -1.50 -15.82
CA PRO A 121 -5.49 -0.57 -14.85
C PRO A 121 -6.72 -1.11 -14.11
N TYR A 122 -7.55 -1.93 -14.77
CA TYR A 122 -8.74 -2.53 -14.14
C TYR A 122 -8.45 -3.73 -13.22
N ILE A 123 -7.18 -4.06 -12.94
CA ILE A 123 -6.81 -5.01 -11.89
C ILE A 123 -6.57 -4.26 -10.58
N GLU A 124 -7.39 -4.50 -9.56
CA GLU A 124 -7.22 -3.93 -8.21
C GLU A 124 -6.02 -4.55 -7.51
N SER A 125 -5.96 -5.89 -7.50
CA SER A 125 -4.90 -6.62 -6.85
C SER A 125 -4.69 -8.00 -7.44
N VAL A 126 -3.47 -8.50 -7.35
CA VAL A 126 -3.12 -9.86 -7.77
C VAL A 126 -2.50 -10.65 -6.63
N HIS A 127 -3.09 -11.80 -6.32
CA HIS A 127 -2.51 -12.74 -5.39
C HIS A 127 -1.83 -13.91 -6.10
N VAL A 128 -0.50 -13.98 -6.00
CA VAL A 128 0.32 -14.98 -6.69
C VAL A 128 0.58 -16.21 -5.80
N LYS A 129 0.06 -17.37 -6.23
CA LYS A 129 0.32 -18.68 -5.61
C LYS A 129 1.26 -19.51 -6.49
N ARG A 130 2.11 -20.32 -5.85
CA ARG A 130 3.05 -21.24 -6.51
C ARG A 130 2.92 -22.60 -5.87
N SER A 131 2.87 -23.66 -6.66
CA SER A 131 2.89 -25.04 -6.16
C SER A 131 4.28 -25.66 -6.31
N PRO A 132 4.64 -26.65 -5.47
CA PRO A 132 5.85 -27.46 -5.67
C PRO A 132 5.84 -28.24 -6.99
N THR A 133 4.66 -28.49 -7.56
CA THR A 133 4.47 -29.23 -8.82
C THR A 133 4.69 -28.37 -10.07
N GLY A 134 5.08 -27.10 -9.95
CA GLY A 134 5.36 -26.25 -11.10
C GLY A 134 4.20 -25.33 -11.53
N ASN A 135 3.08 -25.30 -10.81
CA ASN A 135 1.92 -24.49 -11.19
C ASN A 135 1.99 -23.11 -10.55
N VAL A 136 1.74 -22.07 -11.34
CA VAL A 136 1.59 -20.69 -10.85
C VAL A 136 0.13 -20.27 -11.04
N THR A 137 -0.50 -19.75 -9.99
CA THR A 137 -1.86 -19.25 -10.04
C THR A 137 -1.87 -17.76 -9.76
N LEU A 138 -2.47 -17.00 -10.67
CA LEU A 138 -2.73 -15.57 -10.55
C LEU A 138 -4.20 -15.42 -10.19
N ALA A 139 -4.49 -15.04 -8.94
CA ALA A 139 -5.85 -14.72 -8.50
C ALA A 139 -6.07 -13.21 -8.62
N ILE A 140 -6.96 -12.81 -9.52
CA ILE A 140 -7.23 -11.42 -9.91
C ILE A 140 -8.46 -10.91 -9.17
N THR A 141 -8.36 -9.70 -8.64
CA THR A 141 -9.50 -8.92 -8.16
C THR A 141 -9.67 -7.71 -9.07
N ALA A 142 -10.86 -7.50 -9.61
CA ALA A 142 -11.16 -6.38 -10.50
C ALA A 142 -11.27 -5.07 -9.71
N ALA A 143 -10.75 -3.99 -10.30
CA ALA A 143 -10.99 -2.63 -9.83
C ALA A 143 -12.35 -2.16 -10.35
N LYS A 144 -13.06 -1.38 -9.53
CA LYS A 144 -14.31 -0.73 -9.91
C LYS A 144 -14.09 0.77 -9.98
N ALA A 145 -14.63 1.40 -11.02
CA ALA A 145 -14.72 2.86 -11.05
C ALA A 145 -15.74 3.28 -10.00
N GLU A 146 -15.32 4.11 -9.06
CA GLU A 146 -16.16 4.64 -7.99
C GLU A 146 -16.05 6.18 -7.90
N LEU A 147 -14.99 6.74 -8.47
CA LEU A 147 -14.68 8.16 -8.44
C LEU A 147 -14.35 8.65 -9.84
N ALA A 148 -14.67 9.91 -10.14
CA ALA A 148 -14.31 10.57 -11.37
C ALA A 148 -13.89 12.03 -11.13
N ILE A 149 -12.98 12.57 -11.93
CA ILE A 149 -12.67 14.01 -11.94
C ILE A 149 -13.01 14.57 -13.31
N ASP A 150 -13.80 15.64 -13.31
CA ASP A 150 -14.12 16.41 -14.51
C ASP A 150 -12.93 17.28 -14.92
N CYS A 151 -12.41 17.05 -16.12
CA CYS A 151 -11.31 17.82 -16.71
C CYS A 151 -11.78 18.76 -17.84
N GLY A 152 -13.10 18.96 -17.99
CA GLY A 152 -13.73 19.79 -19.01
C GLY A 152 -13.87 19.12 -20.37
N GLU A 153 -12.83 18.45 -20.87
CA GLU A 153 -12.87 17.70 -22.15
C GLU A 153 -13.26 16.23 -21.98
N GLY A 154 -13.34 15.75 -20.73
CA GLY A 154 -13.69 14.39 -20.37
C GLY A 154 -13.42 14.13 -18.88
N TYR A 155 -13.63 12.90 -18.47
CA TYR A 155 -13.46 12.44 -17.10
C TYR A 155 -12.25 11.49 -16.96
N ILE A 156 -11.55 11.65 -15.84
CA ILE A 156 -10.59 10.66 -15.34
C ILE A 156 -11.34 9.73 -14.40
N LEU A 157 -11.40 8.43 -14.72
CA LEU A 157 -12.03 7.43 -13.87
C LEU A 157 -11.02 6.83 -12.89
N MET A 158 -11.46 6.66 -11.64
CA MET A 158 -10.63 6.12 -10.57
C MET A 158 -11.41 5.12 -9.71
N ASN A 159 -10.68 4.21 -9.08
CA ASN A 159 -11.22 3.41 -7.99
C ASN A 159 -11.27 4.21 -6.67
N LYS A 160 -11.85 3.62 -5.62
CA LYS A 160 -11.92 4.21 -4.27
C LYS A 160 -10.56 4.59 -3.64
N ASN A 161 -9.46 4.06 -4.15
CA ASN A 161 -8.11 4.31 -3.66
C ASN A 161 -7.38 5.41 -4.45
N GLY A 162 -8.02 6.02 -5.46
CA GLY A 162 -7.41 7.02 -6.33
C GLY A 162 -6.50 6.44 -7.41
N LYS A 163 -6.57 5.12 -7.67
CA LYS A 163 -5.90 4.51 -8.83
C LYS A 163 -6.66 4.91 -10.09
N VAL A 164 -5.95 5.46 -11.07
CA VAL A 164 -6.52 5.81 -12.36
C VAL A 164 -6.80 4.55 -13.17
N LEU A 165 -8.03 4.41 -13.64
CA LEU A 165 -8.49 3.29 -14.46
C LEU A 165 -8.50 3.67 -15.95
N GLU A 166 -9.00 4.87 -16.24
CA GLU A 166 -9.15 5.39 -17.59
C GLU A 166 -9.08 6.93 -17.57
N ASP A 167 -8.67 7.52 -18.68
CA ASP A 167 -8.56 8.97 -18.88
C ASP A 167 -9.24 9.34 -20.22
N GLY A 168 -9.91 10.50 -20.26
CA GLY A 168 -10.61 11.00 -21.44
C GLY A 168 -11.97 10.34 -21.70
N VAL A 169 -12.66 9.84 -20.66
CA VAL A 169 -13.99 9.24 -20.82
C VAL A 169 -15.04 10.35 -21.00
N VAL A 170 -15.96 10.18 -21.96
CA VAL A 170 -16.95 11.22 -22.30
C VAL A 170 -18.09 11.33 -21.28
N SER A 171 -18.42 10.22 -20.61
CA SER A 171 -19.52 10.15 -19.63
C SER A 171 -19.21 9.13 -18.55
N ILE A 172 -19.69 9.40 -17.33
CA ILE A 172 -19.57 8.49 -16.19
C ILE A 172 -20.92 7.85 -15.88
N ASN A 173 -20.91 6.68 -15.24
CA ASN A 173 -22.13 6.05 -14.75
C ASN A 173 -22.70 6.80 -13.54
N GLU A 174 -24.00 6.66 -13.29
CA GLU A 174 -24.68 7.34 -12.17
C GLU A 174 -24.17 6.91 -10.77
N ASP A 175 -23.53 5.74 -10.66
CA ASP A 175 -22.96 5.21 -9.43
C ASP A 175 -21.53 5.70 -9.14
N VAL A 176 -20.95 6.50 -10.04
CA VAL A 176 -19.61 7.07 -9.91
C VAL A 176 -19.70 8.49 -9.34
N ALA A 177 -19.08 8.73 -8.19
CA ALA A 177 -19.08 10.05 -7.58
C ALA A 177 -18.04 10.97 -8.24
N THR A 178 -18.39 12.25 -8.45
CA THR A 178 -17.44 13.25 -8.91
C THR A 178 -16.56 13.75 -7.77
N VAL A 179 -15.33 14.14 -8.08
CA VAL A 179 -14.35 14.66 -7.14
C VAL A 179 -13.85 16.00 -7.62
N THR A 180 -13.94 17.01 -6.76
CA THR A 180 -13.32 18.32 -6.96
C THR A 180 -12.13 18.45 -6.02
N ALA A 181 -10.91 18.56 -6.57
CA ALA A 181 -9.65 18.62 -5.82
C ALA A 181 -8.73 19.72 -6.39
N SER A 182 -7.50 19.83 -5.87
CA SER A 182 -6.48 20.70 -6.47
C SER A 182 -6.05 20.22 -7.87
N THR A 183 -5.23 21.03 -8.55
CA THR A 183 -4.74 20.75 -9.91
C THR A 183 -4.09 19.37 -9.99
N ILE A 184 -4.42 18.60 -11.02
CA ILE A 184 -3.78 17.31 -11.28
C ILE A 184 -2.37 17.53 -11.84
N VAL A 185 -1.39 16.85 -11.27
CA VAL A 185 0.00 16.81 -11.76
C VAL A 185 0.18 15.64 -12.74
N THR A 186 -0.31 14.45 -12.37
CA THR A 186 -0.30 13.27 -13.26
C THR A 186 -1.50 12.35 -12.99
N ALA A 187 -2.08 11.80 -14.05
CA ALA A 187 -3.17 10.83 -14.00
C ALA A 187 -2.98 9.70 -15.02
N THR A 188 -1.88 8.95 -14.89
CA THR A 188 -1.60 7.82 -15.79
C THR A 188 -2.44 6.59 -15.40
N PRO A 189 -3.19 5.97 -16.34
CA PRO A 189 -3.89 4.72 -16.05
C PRO A 189 -2.97 3.64 -15.48
N GLY A 190 -3.37 3.02 -14.39
CA GLY A 190 -2.60 2.02 -13.65
C GLY A 190 -1.84 2.58 -12.44
N ASP A 191 -1.57 3.88 -12.41
CA ASP A 191 -0.90 4.56 -11.31
C ASP A 191 -1.91 5.25 -10.36
N ILE A 192 -1.43 5.65 -9.19
CA ILE A 192 -2.18 6.51 -8.28
C ILE A 192 -2.14 7.94 -8.80
N ILE A 193 -3.28 8.62 -8.81
CA ILE A 193 -3.37 10.02 -9.20
C ILE A 193 -2.52 10.91 -8.27
N VAL A 194 -1.88 11.92 -8.85
CA VAL A 194 -1.06 12.89 -8.13
C VAL A 194 -1.61 14.28 -8.37
N PHE A 195 -1.87 14.99 -7.28
CA PHE A 195 -2.32 16.38 -7.28
C PHE A 195 -1.17 17.32 -6.88
N GLU A 196 -1.35 18.61 -7.15
CA GLU A 196 -0.44 19.67 -6.74
C GLU A 196 -0.33 19.75 -5.21
N ASN A 197 -1.45 19.55 -4.52
CA ASN A 197 -1.47 19.32 -3.09
C ASN A 197 -1.24 17.83 -2.79
N GLU A 198 -0.07 17.49 -2.27
CA GLU A 198 0.34 16.11 -1.96
C GLU A 198 -0.59 15.38 -0.97
N GLN A 199 -1.43 16.11 -0.22
CA GLN A 199 -2.37 15.52 0.75
C GLN A 199 -3.72 15.12 0.14
N ASP A 200 -4.06 15.59 -1.06
CA ASP A 200 -5.40 15.40 -1.64
C ASP A 200 -5.68 13.92 -1.91
N THR A 201 -4.72 13.17 -2.44
CA THR A 201 -4.88 11.73 -2.71
C THR A 201 -5.20 10.94 -1.44
N GLN A 202 -4.49 11.24 -0.34
CA GLN A 202 -4.72 10.57 0.94
C GLN A 202 -6.06 11.02 1.57
N THR A 203 -6.36 12.32 1.49
CA THR A 203 -7.63 12.90 1.98
C THR A 203 -8.84 12.28 1.28
N LEU A 204 -8.78 12.16 -0.05
CA LEU A 204 -9.82 11.53 -0.86
C LEU A 204 -10.06 10.08 -0.43
N LYS A 205 -8.98 9.31 -0.30
CA LYS A 205 -9.03 7.91 0.13
C LYS A 205 -9.65 7.76 1.52
N ASP A 206 -9.26 8.62 2.46
CA ASP A 206 -9.78 8.59 3.83
C ASP A 206 -11.26 8.97 3.87
N ILE A 207 -11.68 10.02 3.15
CA ILE A 207 -13.10 10.40 3.03
C ILE A 207 -13.92 9.25 2.45
N LYS A 208 -13.46 8.65 1.35
CA LYS A 208 -14.18 7.54 0.72
C LYS A 208 -14.27 6.33 1.66
N SER A 209 -13.18 6.00 2.36
CA SER A 209 -13.19 4.94 3.37
C SER A 209 -14.18 5.21 4.50
N ILE A 210 -14.29 6.47 4.96
CA ILE A 210 -15.24 6.86 6.00
C ILE A 210 -16.67 6.72 5.49
N ILE A 211 -16.98 7.25 4.29
CA ILE A 211 -18.30 7.13 3.65
C ILE A 211 -18.73 5.65 3.56
N ASP A 212 -17.84 4.78 3.08
CA ASP A 212 -18.09 3.35 2.94
C ASP A 212 -18.31 2.67 4.31
N SER A 213 -17.49 3.01 5.31
CA SER A 213 -17.62 2.46 6.66
C SER A 213 -18.95 2.82 7.33
N LYS A 214 -19.49 3.99 7.01
CA LYS A 214 -20.77 4.50 7.52
C LYS A 214 -21.95 4.11 6.64
N GLN A 215 -21.72 3.46 5.50
CA GLN A 215 -22.76 3.01 4.58
C GLN A 215 -23.64 4.17 4.07
N ILE A 216 -23.01 5.27 3.68
CA ILE A 216 -23.71 6.42 3.06
C ILE A 216 -23.57 6.30 1.54
N GLU A 217 -24.49 5.57 0.91
CA GLU A 217 -24.33 5.11 -0.47
C GLU A 217 -24.54 6.19 -1.55
N LYS A 218 -25.32 7.24 -1.26
CA LYS A 218 -25.74 8.24 -2.27
C LYS A 218 -24.89 9.51 -2.26
N ILE A 219 -23.60 9.42 -1.94
CA ILE A 219 -22.70 10.56 -2.11
C ILE A 219 -22.31 10.64 -3.58
N THR A 220 -22.69 11.73 -4.25
CA THR A 220 -22.53 11.93 -5.70
C THR A 220 -21.41 12.89 -6.05
N ASP A 221 -21.01 13.77 -5.13
CA ASP A 221 -19.87 14.67 -5.30
C ASP A 221 -19.08 14.79 -4.00
N ILE A 222 -17.75 14.88 -4.12
CA ILE A 222 -16.79 15.04 -3.03
C ILE A 222 -15.88 16.21 -3.38
N ASN A 223 -16.00 17.33 -2.66
CA ASN A 223 -15.14 18.49 -2.83
C ASN A 223 -14.13 18.58 -1.67
N ILE A 224 -12.85 18.48 -2.03
CA ILE A 224 -11.69 18.53 -1.12
C ILE A 224 -10.75 19.70 -1.41
N THR A 225 -11.16 20.66 -2.24
CA THR A 225 -10.33 21.81 -2.65
C THR A 225 -9.77 22.59 -1.46
N GLN A 226 -10.49 22.60 -0.33
CA GLN A 226 -10.05 23.22 0.90
C GLN A 226 -9.93 22.17 2.01
N ASN A 227 -8.72 21.87 2.46
CA ASN A 227 -8.48 20.91 3.55
C ASN A 227 -9.21 21.27 4.87
N SER A 228 -9.57 22.55 5.05
CA SER A 228 -10.35 23.04 6.19
C SER A 228 -11.85 22.83 6.07
N SER A 229 -12.36 22.49 4.88
CA SER A 229 -13.78 22.32 4.63
C SER A 229 -14.03 21.24 3.57
N VAL A 230 -14.40 20.05 4.04
CA VAL A 230 -14.93 18.97 3.20
C VAL A 230 -16.40 19.26 2.95
N VAL A 231 -16.76 19.30 1.66
CA VAL A 231 -18.14 19.44 1.20
C VAL A 231 -18.50 18.21 0.39
N LEU A 232 -19.64 17.58 0.72
CA LEU A 232 -20.16 16.41 0.01
C LEU A 232 -21.51 16.77 -0.61
N THR A 233 -21.86 16.15 -1.73
CA THR A 233 -23.24 16.22 -2.24
C THR A 233 -23.90 14.87 -2.10
N TYR A 234 -25.08 14.85 -1.49
CA TYR A 234 -25.91 13.65 -1.33
C TYR A 234 -27.08 13.68 -2.32
N ASP A 235 -27.22 12.60 -3.08
CA ASP A 235 -28.32 12.32 -4.01
C ASP A 235 -28.54 13.44 -5.03
N MET A 236 -27.46 14.14 -5.43
CA MET A 236 -27.47 15.34 -6.30
C MET A 236 -28.34 16.52 -5.82
N ARG A 237 -28.86 16.47 -4.59
CA ARG A 237 -29.88 17.41 -4.09
C ARG A 237 -29.45 18.18 -2.86
N ILE A 238 -28.61 17.57 -2.03
CA ILE A 238 -28.28 18.08 -0.70
C ILE A 238 -26.77 18.31 -0.60
N THR A 239 -26.36 19.56 -0.45
CA THR A 239 -24.97 19.90 -0.14
C THR A 239 -24.72 19.78 1.36
N LEU A 240 -23.73 18.99 1.75
CA LEU A 240 -23.35 18.74 3.14
C LEU A 240 -22.02 19.43 3.43
N GLU A 241 -22.05 20.49 4.24
CA GLU A 241 -20.84 21.16 4.71
C GLU A 241 -20.37 20.50 6.00
N VAL A 242 -19.46 19.53 5.90
CA VAL A 242 -19.03 18.73 7.06
C VAL A 242 -17.92 19.43 7.85
N GLY A 243 -17.16 20.28 7.18
CA GLY A 243 -16.07 21.07 7.76
C GLY A 243 -14.74 20.31 7.75
N MET A 244 -13.95 20.43 8.82
CA MET A 244 -12.57 19.93 8.84
C MET A 244 -12.46 18.41 8.75
N MET A 245 -11.53 17.93 7.93
CA MET A 245 -11.20 16.52 7.76
C MET A 245 -10.89 15.80 9.09
N SER A 246 -10.21 16.47 10.03
CA SER A 246 -9.85 15.91 11.35
C SER A 246 -11.04 15.54 12.22
N THR A 247 -12.22 16.11 11.96
CA THR A 247 -13.46 15.83 12.69
C THR A 247 -14.47 15.04 11.86
N LEU A 248 -14.14 14.72 10.61
CA LEU A 248 -15.06 14.11 9.65
C LEU A 248 -15.64 12.81 10.18
N GLU A 249 -14.79 11.86 10.59
CA GLU A 249 -15.22 10.53 11.04
C GLU A 249 -16.22 10.60 12.19
N GLN A 250 -16.01 11.52 13.14
CA GLN A 250 -16.89 11.70 14.30
C GLN A 250 -18.26 12.28 13.89
N LYS A 251 -18.29 13.14 12.87
CA LYS A 251 -19.52 13.79 12.39
C LYS A 251 -20.34 12.89 11.47
N MET A 252 -19.72 11.93 10.79
CA MET A 252 -20.40 11.16 9.75
C MET A 252 -21.52 10.25 10.29
N ASP A 253 -21.47 9.83 11.56
CA ASP A 253 -22.61 9.15 12.20
C ASP A 253 -23.82 10.09 12.34
N PHE A 254 -23.57 11.34 12.73
CA PHE A 254 -24.61 12.36 12.86
C PHE A 254 -25.16 12.81 11.49
N VAL A 255 -24.28 12.94 10.48
CA VAL A 255 -24.67 13.19 9.09
C VAL A 255 -25.60 12.08 8.60
N LYS A 256 -25.21 10.81 8.78
CA LYS A 256 -26.04 9.67 8.38
C LYS A 256 -27.42 9.70 9.05
N ALA A 257 -27.46 9.86 10.37
CA ALA A 257 -28.73 9.90 11.11
C ALA A 257 -29.62 11.06 10.65
N THR A 258 -29.03 12.21 10.32
CA THR A 258 -29.74 13.38 9.80
C THR A 258 -30.31 13.10 8.42
N LEU A 259 -29.54 12.49 7.52
CA LEU A 259 -29.98 12.10 6.18
C LEU A 259 -31.09 11.03 6.21
N ASP A 260 -30.95 10.01 7.06
CA ASP A 260 -31.96 8.95 7.23
C ASP A 260 -33.31 9.55 7.67
N LYS A 261 -33.27 10.49 8.62
CA LYS A 261 -34.46 11.21 9.08
C LYS A 261 -35.01 12.13 7.99
N LEU A 262 -34.17 12.93 7.35
CA LEU A 262 -34.60 13.88 6.33
C LEU A 262 -35.22 13.20 5.13
N ASN A 263 -34.66 12.08 4.66
CA ASN A 263 -35.25 11.30 3.57
C ASN A 263 -36.59 10.67 3.95
N SER A 264 -36.82 10.41 5.24
CA SER A 264 -38.09 9.88 5.74
C SER A 264 -39.17 10.97 5.86
N ASP A 265 -38.77 12.15 6.34
CA ASP A 265 -39.68 13.27 6.63
C ASP A 265 -39.96 14.12 5.37
N GLU A 266 -38.92 14.45 4.60
CA GLU A 266 -38.94 15.37 3.45
C GLU A 266 -38.13 14.78 2.27
N PRO A 267 -38.64 13.74 1.58
CA PRO A 267 -37.86 12.96 0.60
C PRO A 267 -37.37 13.77 -0.60
N ASN A 268 -38.03 14.89 -0.94
CA ASN A 268 -37.70 15.75 -2.07
C ASN A 268 -36.93 17.02 -1.65
N PHE A 269 -36.41 17.07 -0.42
CA PHE A 269 -35.62 18.22 0.03
C PHE A 269 -34.45 18.52 -0.91
N GLU A 270 -34.29 19.81 -1.26
CA GLU A 270 -33.14 20.35 -1.98
C GLU A 270 -32.59 21.55 -1.21
N GLY A 271 -31.28 21.59 -1.02
CA GLY A 271 -30.65 22.65 -0.23
C GLY A 271 -29.27 22.29 0.30
N SER A 272 -28.86 22.97 1.36
CA SER A 272 -27.62 22.68 2.07
C SER A 272 -27.86 22.39 3.54
N ILE A 273 -26.99 21.57 4.12
CA ILE A 273 -26.97 21.29 5.56
C ILE A 273 -25.54 21.51 6.05
N ASP A 274 -25.41 22.45 6.98
CA ASP A 274 -24.15 22.77 7.63
C ASP A 274 -23.98 21.97 8.94
N PHE A 275 -22.96 21.12 8.95
CA PHE A 275 -22.51 20.28 10.08
C PHE A 275 -21.18 20.77 10.67
N THR A 276 -20.71 21.97 10.31
CA THR A 276 -19.44 22.54 10.80
C THR A 276 -19.45 22.72 12.31
N VAL A 277 -20.62 23.01 12.89
CA VAL A 277 -20.83 23.15 14.34
C VAL A 277 -21.08 21.80 15.01
N GLU A 278 -20.36 21.54 16.09
CA GLU A 278 -20.45 20.28 16.83
C GLU A 278 -21.88 19.95 17.28
N ASN A 279 -22.34 18.74 16.97
CA ASN A 279 -23.66 18.20 17.32
C ASN A 279 -24.85 19.07 16.87
N LYS A 280 -24.68 19.89 15.84
CA LYS A 280 -25.74 20.71 15.24
C LYS A 280 -25.72 20.59 13.73
N ALA A 281 -26.91 20.66 13.14
CA ALA A 281 -27.12 20.72 11.70
C ALA A 281 -27.98 21.94 11.40
N PHE A 282 -27.49 22.84 10.55
CA PHE A 282 -28.27 24.00 10.06
C PHE A 282 -28.74 23.73 8.65
N VAL A 283 -30.06 23.59 8.49
CA VAL A 283 -30.70 23.28 7.21
C VAL A 283 -31.08 24.56 6.48
N ASN A 284 -30.64 24.71 5.24
CA ASN A 284 -30.95 25.83 4.36
C ASN A 284 -31.64 25.31 3.10
N GLU A 285 -32.92 25.61 2.93
CA GLU A 285 -33.67 25.24 1.73
C GLU A 285 -33.26 26.09 0.53
N LYS A 286 -33.16 25.46 -0.64
CA LYS A 286 -32.94 26.15 -1.91
C LYS A 286 -34.19 26.97 -2.25
N THR A 287 -34.17 28.26 -1.94
CA THR A 287 -35.29 29.16 -2.28
C THR A 287 -35.28 29.43 -3.78
N GLU A 288 -36.32 29.02 -4.50
CA GLU A 288 -36.50 29.43 -5.90
C GLU A 288 -36.56 30.96 -5.97
N GLN A 289 -35.62 31.59 -6.68
CA GLN A 289 -35.75 33.00 -7.05
C GLN A 289 -36.91 33.12 -8.05
N THR A 290 -38.11 33.39 -7.54
CA THR A 290 -39.23 33.84 -8.36
C THR A 290 -38.83 35.19 -8.95
N THR A 291 -38.32 35.19 -10.18
CA THR A 291 -38.12 36.42 -10.95
C THR A 291 -39.51 36.92 -11.34
N THR A 292 -40.21 37.59 -10.43
CA THR A 292 -41.32 38.46 -10.81
C THR A 292 -40.71 39.64 -11.54
N ALA A 293 -40.69 39.55 -12.87
CA ALA A 293 -40.43 40.70 -13.73
C ALA A 293 -41.32 41.87 -13.29
N PRO A 294 -40.79 43.10 -13.20
CA PRO A 294 -41.61 44.23 -12.82
C PRO A 294 -42.66 44.46 -13.91
N THR A 295 -43.93 44.42 -13.51
CA THR A 295 -45.05 44.91 -14.31
C THR A 295 -44.74 46.33 -14.76
N VAL A 296 -44.37 46.49 -16.03
CA VAL A 296 -44.28 47.78 -16.69
C VAL A 296 -45.68 48.38 -16.68
N ALA A 297 -45.87 49.41 -15.87
CA ALA A 297 -47.05 50.26 -15.91
C ALA A 297 -47.13 50.90 -17.31
N ALA A 298 -48.21 50.60 -18.03
CA ALA A 298 -48.53 51.25 -19.29
C ALA A 298 -48.68 52.77 -19.09
N GLN A 299 -47.88 53.55 -19.83
CA GLN A 299 -48.14 54.98 -20.05
C GLN A 299 -49.32 55.15 -21.01
N PRO A 300 -50.18 56.16 -20.83
CA PRO A 300 -51.33 56.39 -21.71
C PRO A 300 -50.89 56.99 -23.05
N GLU A 301 -51.54 56.52 -24.11
CA GLU A 301 -51.42 56.99 -25.49
C GLU A 301 -51.67 58.50 -25.59
N ALA A 302 -50.72 59.22 -26.19
CA ALA A 302 -50.92 60.58 -26.64
C ALA A 302 -51.66 60.57 -27.98
N GLN A 303 -52.86 61.14 -28.00
CA GLN A 303 -53.62 61.44 -29.21
C GLN A 303 -52.88 62.50 -30.03
N GLY A 304 -52.54 62.16 -31.28
CA GLY A 304 -52.11 63.12 -32.29
C GLY A 304 -53.35 63.75 -32.93
N GLU A 305 -53.58 65.02 -32.64
CA GLU A 305 -54.55 65.88 -33.33
C GLU A 305 -53.85 66.58 -34.50
N ALA A 306 -54.49 66.52 -35.66
CA ALA A 306 -54.03 67.11 -36.90
C ALA A 306 -54.26 68.63 -36.93
N ALA A 307 -53.24 69.38 -37.35
CA ALA A 307 -53.35 70.65 -38.06
C ALA A 307 -52.06 70.90 -38.86
#